data_AF-A0A2M6ZRA6-F1
#
_entry.id   AF-A0A2M6ZRA6-F1
#
_cell.length_a   1.000
_cell.length_b   1.000
_cell.length_c   1.000
_cell.angle_alpha   90.00
_cell.angle_beta   90.00
_cell.angle_gamma   90.00
#
_symmetry.space_group_name_H-M   'P 1'
#
loop_
_entity.id
_entity.type
_entity.pdbx_description
1 polymer ?
#
loop_
_entity_poly.entity_id
_entity_poly.type
_entity_poly.pdbx_seq_one_letter_code
_entity_poly.pdbx_strand_id
1 'polypeptide(L)'
;FKELKNDLAIRSVYHQCDKRIESHIFVAFSAYCLQVTLKHKLRPLAQGLTPRAVLEKFTAIQMVDVHLPTTDGRHLILSRYTEPEDDV
;
A
#
# COMPACT_ATOMS: atom_id res chain seq x y z
N PHE A 1 5.19 -17.51 -3.78
CA PHE A 1 5.76 -16.30 -3.14
C PHE A 1 6.23 -15.22 -4.10
N LYS A 2 6.76 -15.55 -5.29
CA LYS A 2 7.33 -14.54 -6.22
C LYS A 2 6.31 -13.51 -6.71
N GLU A 3 5.11 -13.95 -7.07
CA GLU A 3 4.06 -13.07 -7.64
C GLU A 3 3.36 -12.18 -6.62
N LEU A 4 3.29 -12.59 -5.36
CA LEU A 4 2.46 -11.91 -4.37
C LEU A 4 2.99 -10.54 -3.93
N LYS A 5 4.31 -10.35 -4.00
CA LYS A 5 4.97 -9.08 -3.69
C LYS A 5 5.05 -8.15 -4.90
N ASN A 6 4.80 -8.65 -6.11
CA ASN A 6 4.91 -7.84 -7.33
C ASN A 6 3.86 -6.72 -7.30
N ASP A 7 2.67 -7.00 -6.78
CA ASP A 7 1.61 -6.00 -6.60
C ASP A 7 1.95 -4.93 -5.55
N LEU A 8 2.99 -5.13 -4.72
CA LEU A 8 3.48 -4.14 -3.76
C LEU A 8 4.65 -3.29 -4.30
N ALA A 9 5.07 -3.49 -5.55
CA ALA A 9 6.23 -2.83 -6.15
C ALA A 9 7.54 -2.93 -5.33
N ILE A 10 7.66 -3.95 -4.46
CA ILE A 10 8.84 -4.15 -3.61
C ILE A 10 9.93 -4.82 -4.45
N ARG A 11 11.16 -4.25 -4.40
CA ARG A 11 12.34 -4.83 -5.06
C ARG A 11 12.52 -6.29 -4.64
N SER A 12 12.93 -7.14 -5.58
CA SER A 12 13.25 -8.53 -5.24
C SER A 12 14.35 -8.63 -4.18
N VAL A 13 13.99 -9.16 -3.01
CA VAL A 13 14.93 -9.63 -2.00
C VAL A 13 15.48 -10.98 -2.45
N TYR A 14 16.77 -11.04 -2.77
CA TYR A 14 17.45 -12.28 -3.12
C TYR A 14 17.84 -13.05 -1.86
N HIS A 15 17.62 -14.36 -1.87
CA HIS A 15 17.92 -15.26 -0.77
C HIS A 15 19.42 -15.58 -0.77
N GLN A 16 20.20 -14.78 -0.05
CA GLN A 16 21.67 -14.92 0.00
C GLN A 16 22.20 -15.13 1.43
N CYS A 17 21.43 -14.72 2.44
CA CYS A 17 21.75 -14.95 3.85
C CYS A 17 20.48 -14.97 4.70
N ASP A 18 20.55 -15.59 5.87
CA ASP A 18 19.38 -15.88 6.72
C ASP A 18 18.52 -14.65 7.01
N LYS A 19 19.14 -13.52 7.35
CA LYS A 19 18.42 -12.24 7.60
C LYS A 19 17.58 -11.79 6.40
N ARG A 20 18.07 -12.00 5.17
CA ARG A 20 17.32 -11.67 3.95
C ARG A 20 16.19 -12.66 3.68
N ILE A 21 16.38 -13.93 4.04
CA ILE A 21 15.35 -14.96 3.93
C ILE A 21 14.19 -14.63 4.88
N GLU A 22 14.49 -14.33 6.15
CA GLU A 22 13.49 -13.93 7.15
C GLU A 22 12.71 -12.68 6.70
N SER A 23 13.43 -11.66 6.24
CA SER A 23 12.81 -10.44 5.72
C SER A 23 11.90 -10.71 4.51
N HIS A 24 12.32 -11.60 3.60
CA HIS A 24 11.50 -11.98 2.45
C HIS A 24 10.22 -12.71 2.87
N ILE A 25 10.33 -13.67 3.78
CA ILE A 25 9.18 -14.43 4.31
C ILE A 25 8.19 -13.47 4.96
N PHE A 26 8.68 -12.56 5.80
CA PHE A 26 7.84 -11.57 6.49
C PHE A 26 7.06 -10.71 5.48
N VAL A 27 7.76 -10.06 4.54
CA VAL A 27 7.12 -9.21 3.53
C VAL A 27 6.13 -9.99 2.66
N ALA A 28 6.47 -11.22 2.27
CA ALA A 28 5.59 -12.04 1.45
C ALA A 28 4.33 -12.50 2.21
N PHE A 29 4.45 -12.75 3.52
CA PHE A 29 3.31 -13.03 4.38
C PHE A 29 2.40 -11.80 4.53
N SER A 30 2.97 -10.62 4.78
CA SER A 30 2.19 -9.37 4.85
C SER A 30 1.46 -9.07 3.54
N ALA A 31 2.11 -9.29 2.39
CA ALA A 31 1.49 -9.15 1.08
C ALA A 31 0.28 -10.10 0.90
N TYR A 32 0.41 -11.33 1.38
CA TYR A 32 -0.66 -12.32 1.34
C TYR A 32 -1.86 -11.92 2.19
N CYS A 33 -1.60 -11.50 3.43
CA CYS A 33 -2.63 -11.00 4.32
C CYS A 33 -3.39 -9.83 3.66
N LEU A 34 -2.66 -8.85 3.11
CA LEU A 34 -3.28 -7.74 2.41
C LEU A 34 -4.17 -8.22 1.25
N GLN A 35 -3.66 -9.10 0.39
CA GLN A 35 -4.39 -9.59 -0.78
C GLN A 35 -5.67 -10.34 -0.40
N VAL A 36 -5.60 -11.24 0.59
CA VAL A 36 -6.76 -12.04 1.03
C VAL A 36 -7.79 -11.16 1.73
N THR A 37 -7.35 -10.26 2.60
CA THR A 37 -8.25 -9.32 3.30
C THR A 37 -8.93 -8.38 2.31
N LEU A 38 -8.19 -7.84 1.35
CA LEU A 38 -8.76 -6.95 0.33
C LEU A 38 -9.76 -7.70 -0.56
N LYS A 39 -9.42 -8.91 -1.01
CA LYS A 39 -10.35 -9.77 -1.76
C LYS A 39 -11.63 -10.05 -0.98
N HIS A 40 -11.53 -10.30 0.33
CA HIS A 40 -12.70 -10.53 1.17
C HIS A 40 -13.57 -9.27 1.29
N LYS A 41 -12.96 -8.10 1.51
CA LYS A 41 -13.66 -6.81 1.59
C LYS A 41 -14.34 -6.41 0.27
N LEU A 42 -13.77 -6.77 -0.87
CA LEU A 42 -14.34 -6.44 -2.19
C LEU A 42 -15.55 -7.29 -2.54
N ARG A 43 -15.66 -8.53 -2.02
CA ARG A 43 -16.82 -9.40 -2.30
C ARG A 43 -18.18 -8.74 -2.06
N PRO A 44 -18.42 -8.04 -0.92
CA PRO A 44 -19.69 -7.35 -0.71
C PRO A 44 -19.78 -5.99 -1.39
N LEU A 45 -18.67 -5.29 -1.63
CA LEU A 45 -18.68 -3.88 -2.05
C LEU A 45 -18.58 -3.69 -3.57
N ALA A 46 -17.85 -4.57 -4.26
CA ALA A 46 -17.56 -4.41 -5.68
C ALA A 46 -17.24 -5.78 -6.31
N GLN A 47 -18.31 -6.55 -6.58
CA GLN A 47 -18.19 -7.83 -7.25
C GLN A 47 -17.59 -7.63 -8.66
N GLY A 48 -16.42 -8.23 -8.90
CA GLY A 48 -15.71 -8.13 -10.19
C GLY A 48 -14.39 -7.37 -10.11
N LEU A 49 -14.15 -6.58 -9.06
CA LEU A 49 -12.85 -5.94 -8.86
C LEU A 49 -11.82 -6.91 -8.29
N THR A 50 -10.64 -6.93 -8.90
CA THR A 50 -9.49 -7.66 -8.37
C THR A 50 -8.74 -6.80 -7.35
N PRO A 51 -8.11 -7.40 -6.33
CA PRO A 51 -7.26 -6.65 -5.38
C PRO A 51 -6.22 -5.78 -6.07
N ARG A 52 -5.65 -6.26 -7.18
CA ARG A 52 -4.66 -5.53 -7.97
C ARG A 52 -5.24 -4.26 -8.60
N ALA A 53 -6.39 -4.36 -9.27
CA ALA A 53 -7.04 -3.19 -9.88
C ALA A 53 -7.37 -2.11 -8.83
N VAL A 54 -7.73 -2.52 -7.61
CA VAL A 54 -7.98 -1.59 -6.50
C VAL A 54 -6.70 -0.92 -6.02
N LEU A 55 -5.61 -1.68 -5.88
CA LEU A 55 -4.30 -1.10 -5.55
C LEU A 55 -3.83 -0.11 -6.62
N GLU A 56 -4.05 -0.41 -7.90
CA GLU A 56 -3.77 0.50 -9.02
C GLU A 56 -4.58 1.80 -8.88
N LYS A 57 -5.88 1.74 -8.54
CA LYS A 57 -6.68 2.95 -8.27
C LYS A 57 -6.19 3.74 -7.05
N PHE A 58 -5.76 3.05 -6.00
CA PHE A 58 -5.19 3.72 -4.82
C PHE A 58 -3.90 4.49 -5.13
N THR A 59 -3.17 4.17 -6.20
CA THR A 59 -2.01 4.98 -6.60
C THR A 59 -2.37 6.41 -7.02
N ALA A 60 -3.63 6.67 -7.39
CA ALA A 60 -4.10 8.02 -7.69
C ALA A 60 -4.31 8.88 -6.42
N ILE A 61 -4.40 8.23 -5.25
CA ILE A 61 -4.56 8.92 -3.96
C ILE A 61 -3.18 9.35 -3.48
N GLN A 62 -2.91 10.65 -3.54
CA GLN A 62 -1.68 11.24 -3.05
C GLN A 62 -1.84 11.62 -1.58
N MET A 63 -0.93 11.14 -0.73
CA MET A 63 -0.82 11.56 0.67
C MET A 63 0.06 12.81 0.73
N VAL A 64 -0.46 13.89 1.31
CA VAL A 64 0.22 15.19 1.41
C VAL A 64 0.28 15.63 2.87
N ASP A 65 1.49 15.91 3.34
CA ASP A 65 1.71 16.51 4.65
C ASP A 65 2.00 18.01 4.48
N VAL A 66 1.14 18.86 5.05
CA VAL A 66 1.35 20.31 5.07
C VAL A 66 1.99 20.71 6.39
N HIS A 67 3.20 21.27 6.31
CA HIS A 67 3.98 21.69 7.47
C HIS A 67 3.83 23.21 7.64
N LEU A 68 3.14 23.61 8.71
CA LEU A 68 2.90 25.02 9.04
C LEU A 68 3.79 25.42 10.23
N PRO A 69 4.73 26.37 10.06
CA PRO A 69 5.51 26.89 11.18
C PRO A 69 4.61 27.73 12.08
N THR A 70 4.70 27.51 13.40
CA THR A 70 4.02 28.31 14.41
C THR A 70 4.95 29.39 14.96
N THR A 71 4.38 30.45 15.52
CA THR A 71 5.13 31.62 16.02
C THR A 71 6.12 31.28 17.14
N ASP A 72 5.92 30.15 17.83
CA ASP A 72 6.78 29.60 18.89
C ASP A 72 7.84 28.60 18.37
N GLY A 73 8.02 28.47 17.05
CA GLY A 73 9.05 27.63 16.43
C GLY A 73 8.70 26.15 16.32
N ARG A 74 7.46 25.76 16.66
CA ARG A 74 6.96 24.40 16.41
C ARG A 74 6.44 24.27 14.99
N HIS A 75 6.21 23.04 14.55
CA HIS A 75 5.59 22.75 13.26
C HIS A 75 4.26 22.03 13.51
N LEU A 76 3.19 22.58 12.97
CA LEU A 76 1.91 21.91 12.87
C LEU A 76 1.91 21.09 11.57
N ILE A 77 1.72 19.78 11.67
CA ILE A 77 1.65 18.87 10.52
C ILE A 77 0.18 18.56 10.26
N LEU A 78 -0.31 18.91 9.07
CA LEU A 78 -1.65 18.58 8.60
C LEU A 78 -1.55 17.54 7.49
N SER A 79 -1.83 16.28 7.83
CA SER A 79 -1.92 15.20 6.84
C SER A 79 -3.26 15.26 6.11
N ARG A 80 -3.19 15.27 4.78
CA ARG A 80 -4.33 15.26 3.85
C ARG A 80 -4.10 14.21 2.76
N TYR A 81 -5.16 13.85 2.07
CA TYR A 81 -5.09 12.98 0.90
C TYR A 81 -5.96 13.55 -0.22
N THR A 82 -5.61 13.26 -1.46
CA THR A 82 -6.43 13.64 -2.63
C THR A 82 -7.57 12.65 -2.81
N GLU A 83 -8.71 13.12 -3.30
CA GLU A 83 -9.78 12.22 -3.74
C GLU A 83 -9.51 11.80 -5.19
N PRO A 84 -9.71 10.51 -5.54
CA PRO A 84 -9.59 10.06 -6.91
C PRO A 84 -10.73 10.63 -7.77
N GLU A 85 -10.48 10.85 -9.05
CA GLU A 85 -11.53 11.23 -10.01
C GLU A 85 -12.54 10.08 -10.19
N ASP A 86 -13.79 10.43 -10.50
CA ASP A 86 -14.84 9.45 -10.79
C ASP A 86 -14.47 8.64 -12.05
N ASP A 87 -14.75 7.33 -12.02
CA ASP A 87 -14.59 6.48 -13.20
C ASP A 87 -15.66 6.85 -14.24
N VAL A 88 -15.25 7.34 -15.42
CA VAL A 88 -16.13 7.64 -16.57
C VAL A 88 -16.74 6.39 -17.17
#